data_AF-A0A1H0N775-F1
#
_entry.id   AF-A0A1H0N775-F1
#
_cell.length_a   1.000
_cell.length_b   1.000
_cell.length_c   1.000
_cell.angle_alpha   90.00
_cell.angle_beta   90.00
_cell.angle_gamma   90.00
#
_symmetry.space_group_name_H-M   'P 1'
#
loop_
_entity.id
_entity.type
_entity.pdbx_description
1 polymer ?
#
loop_
_entity_poly.entity_id
_entity_poly.type
_entity_poly.pdbx_seq_one_letter_code
_entity_poly.pdbx_strand_id
1 'polypeptide(L)'
;MTPRKTRLWLQPSYLAVMVPSVLVLATLVVCAIFADWISPYDPLKQDLISALQPPSARHWLGTDDLGRDVLSRLIHGCRIALIAAAEATGIAVLIGVPIGMFVGFRGGWWDWITMRIVEAMVSIPGIMVAIVIIAILGTGLHRAMFALGILYSTAFLRLARSVVLAEREEVYVKSARVIGASPSRVLLRHIFPNIAPPLIVQITLTVGAVLLAEAGLSFIGIGVQPPNASWGTMLNTAAVFMDLAPFLALPPGLAIVATVLSVNLLGDVIRDSIGRGIRTATPPRGRVQRAATVASDPVMPREDDVLRVEGLEVFVTAKTGEEVQVLSDLSFSIARGETLGLVGESGSGKTITGLAIMDLIGAGGRVTGGKVMLDGIDLRGLSRRRMIEVRGNDVAMVFQDPTTSLNPAYTVGNQIAEVLRRKKGLGTTEAQKQTVELIDRVGIPGAAERAKAYPHELSGGMAQRIAIARALSCNPKLLIADEPTTALDVTVQQEILDLFRDLQEEFGMAMLFVTHDLAVAADICDRISVMYAGEIVETAPVNALFATPRHPYTAGLLSASPHGSDGTPPLPTIPGSVPTPGQWPEGCRFSARCPYATAACKVRVPLIQGVRCVRSDEIRPGRAA
;
A
#
# COMPACT_ATOMS: atom_id res chain seq x y z
N MET A 1 -13.88 19.65 -16.49
CA MET A 1 -14.84 18.64 -17.00
C MET A 1 -14.63 17.35 -16.24
N THR A 2 -15.56 17.04 -15.32
CA THR A 2 -15.56 15.84 -14.49
C THR A 2 -15.95 14.62 -15.32
N PRO A 3 -15.17 13.53 -15.35
CA PRO A 3 -15.75 12.25 -15.74
C PRO A 3 -16.67 11.84 -14.59
N ARG A 4 -17.99 11.85 -14.86
CA ARG A 4 -18.99 11.14 -14.06
C ARG A 4 -18.43 9.78 -13.69
N LYS A 5 -18.54 9.38 -12.41
CA LYS A 5 -18.44 7.98 -11.98
C LYS A 5 -19.54 7.18 -12.68
N THR A 6 -19.32 6.82 -13.94
CA THR A 6 -19.97 5.66 -14.54
C THR A 6 -19.50 4.48 -13.72
N ARG A 7 -20.46 3.82 -13.04
CA ARG A 7 -20.24 2.52 -12.40
C ARG A 7 -19.50 1.64 -13.43
N LEU A 8 -18.22 1.35 -13.20
CA LEU A 8 -17.35 0.64 -14.16
C LEU A 8 -17.97 -0.68 -14.64
N TRP A 9 -18.73 -1.36 -13.77
CA TRP A 9 -19.47 -2.59 -14.07
C TRP A 9 -20.66 -2.44 -15.04
N LEU A 10 -21.18 -1.22 -15.23
CA LEU A 10 -22.24 -0.91 -16.20
C LEU A 10 -21.67 -0.50 -17.55
N GLN A 11 -20.36 -0.59 -17.76
CA GLN A 11 -19.79 -0.47 -19.09
C GLN A 11 -20.27 -1.65 -19.95
N PRO A 12 -20.64 -1.42 -21.23
CA PRO A 12 -21.17 -2.45 -22.11
C PRO A 12 -20.26 -3.70 -22.23
N SER A 13 -18.94 -3.51 -22.15
CA SER A 13 -17.94 -4.57 -22.19
C SER A 13 -18.01 -5.52 -20.99
N TYR A 14 -18.19 -4.99 -19.77
CA TYR A 14 -18.31 -5.82 -18.57
C TYR A 14 -19.66 -6.53 -18.51
N LEU A 15 -20.74 -5.86 -18.90
CA LEU A 15 -22.08 -6.46 -19.01
C LEU A 15 -22.12 -7.60 -20.03
N ALA A 16 -21.43 -7.46 -21.16
CA ALA A 16 -21.36 -8.48 -22.20
C ALA A 16 -20.71 -9.79 -21.73
N VAL A 17 -19.81 -9.74 -20.75
CA VAL A 17 -19.15 -10.92 -20.17
C VAL A 17 -19.89 -11.42 -18.91
N MET A 18 -20.35 -10.49 -18.07
CA MET A 18 -20.99 -10.80 -16.80
C MET A 18 -22.36 -11.45 -16.97
N VAL A 19 -23.21 -10.94 -17.87
CA VAL A 19 -24.58 -11.45 -18.04
C VAL A 19 -24.60 -12.92 -18.49
N PRO A 20 -23.87 -13.33 -19.55
CA PRO A 20 -23.82 -14.74 -19.94
C PRO A 20 -23.25 -15.64 -18.85
N SER A 21 -22.16 -15.20 -18.17
CA SER A 21 -21.52 -15.97 -17.11
C SER A 21 -22.47 -16.20 -15.92
N VAL A 22 -23.19 -15.16 -15.49
CA VAL A 22 -24.19 -15.26 -14.41
C VAL A 22 -25.36 -16.15 -14.82
N LEU A 23 -25.84 -16.05 -16.07
CA LEU A 23 -26.93 -16.89 -16.57
C LEU A 23 -26.55 -18.38 -16.58
N VAL A 24 -25.34 -18.72 -17.05
CA VAL A 24 -24.85 -20.10 -17.05
C VAL A 24 -24.76 -20.63 -15.62
N LEU A 25 -24.14 -19.89 -14.71
CA LEU A 25 -24.01 -20.31 -13.31
C LEU A 25 -25.35 -20.41 -12.60
N ALA A 26 -26.27 -19.46 -12.83
CA ALA A 26 -27.62 -19.51 -12.28
C ALA A 26 -28.38 -20.74 -12.79
N THR A 27 -28.26 -21.06 -14.08
CA THR A 27 -28.87 -22.27 -14.66
C THR A 27 -28.30 -23.53 -14.01
N LEU A 28 -26.98 -23.61 -13.83
CA LEU A 28 -26.35 -24.76 -13.16
C LEU A 28 -26.79 -24.92 -11.71
N VAL A 29 -26.91 -23.81 -10.97
CA VAL A 29 -27.43 -23.80 -9.58
C VAL A 29 -28.88 -24.27 -9.53
N VAL A 30 -29.72 -23.79 -10.45
CA VAL A 30 -31.13 -24.23 -10.56
C VAL A 30 -31.21 -25.72 -10.89
N CYS A 31 -30.44 -26.20 -11.88
CA CYS A 31 -30.36 -27.61 -12.22
C CYS A 31 -29.89 -28.47 -11.04
N ALA A 32 -28.94 -28.00 -10.25
CA ALA A 32 -28.41 -28.73 -9.10
C ALA A 32 -29.39 -28.81 -7.93
N ILE A 33 -30.04 -27.69 -7.58
CA ILE A 33 -30.99 -27.61 -6.46
C ILE A 33 -32.25 -28.40 -6.80
N PHE A 34 -32.84 -28.13 -7.97
CA PHE A 34 -34.11 -28.70 -8.40
C PHE A 34 -33.93 -29.92 -9.31
N ALA A 35 -32.81 -30.64 -9.21
CA ALA A 35 -32.50 -31.77 -10.09
C ALA A 35 -33.63 -32.79 -10.14
N ASP A 36 -34.17 -33.16 -8.97
CA ASP A 36 -35.22 -34.18 -8.85
C ASP A 36 -36.56 -33.74 -9.46
N TRP A 37 -36.74 -32.43 -9.70
CA TRP A 37 -37.98 -31.86 -10.28
C TRP A 37 -37.82 -31.50 -11.76
N ILE A 38 -36.60 -31.13 -12.18
CA ILE A 38 -36.29 -30.72 -13.55
C ILE A 38 -35.91 -31.91 -14.43
N SER A 39 -35.38 -33.00 -13.86
CA SER A 39 -34.98 -34.17 -14.63
C SER A 39 -36.18 -34.83 -15.32
N PRO A 40 -36.18 -34.99 -16.66
CA PRO A 40 -37.28 -35.61 -17.39
C PRO A 40 -37.52 -37.08 -17.00
N TYR A 41 -36.46 -37.78 -16.60
CA TYR A 41 -36.48 -39.18 -16.20
C TYR A 41 -35.68 -39.39 -14.91
N ASP A 42 -35.93 -40.52 -14.24
CA ASP A 42 -35.07 -40.97 -13.14
C ASP A 42 -33.66 -41.25 -13.70
N PRO A 43 -32.60 -40.59 -13.19
CA PRO A 43 -31.23 -40.72 -13.70
C PRO A 43 -30.65 -42.13 -13.53
N LEU A 44 -31.24 -42.96 -12.67
CA LEU A 44 -30.79 -44.32 -12.39
C LEU A 44 -31.60 -45.38 -13.16
N LYS A 45 -32.72 -45.00 -13.78
CA LYS A 45 -33.60 -45.93 -14.50
C LYS A 45 -32.93 -46.44 -15.77
N GLN A 46 -32.72 -47.75 -15.82
CA GLN A 46 -32.09 -48.45 -16.94
C GLN A 46 -33.13 -48.96 -17.94
N ASP A 47 -32.82 -48.86 -19.23
CA ASP A 47 -33.60 -49.43 -20.33
C ASP A 47 -32.66 -49.92 -21.44
N LEU A 48 -32.20 -51.17 -21.32
CA LEU A 48 -31.21 -51.77 -22.22
C LEU A 48 -31.66 -51.81 -23.70
N ILE A 49 -32.97 -51.76 -23.96
CA ILE A 49 -33.51 -51.71 -25.33
C ILE A 49 -33.18 -50.35 -25.96
N SER A 50 -33.15 -49.32 -25.14
CA SER A 50 -32.84 -47.95 -25.53
C SER A 50 -31.37 -47.59 -25.30
N ALA A 51 -30.46 -48.56 -25.17
CA ALA A 51 -29.04 -48.27 -24.96
C ALA A 51 -28.37 -47.58 -26.16
N LEU A 52 -27.48 -46.62 -25.89
CA LEU A 52 -26.69 -45.88 -26.89
C LEU A 52 -27.52 -45.20 -27.99
N GLN A 53 -28.75 -44.77 -27.69
CA GLN A 53 -29.58 -44.07 -28.66
C GLN A 53 -29.10 -42.63 -28.86
N PRO A 54 -29.01 -42.15 -30.12
CA PRO A 54 -28.67 -40.77 -30.40
C PRO A 54 -29.76 -39.81 -29.88
N PRO A 55 -29.47 -38.49 -29.83
CA PRO A 55 -30.45 -37.46 -29.48
C PRO A 55 -31.76 -37.61 -30.24
N SER A 56 -32.87 -37.66 -29.51
CA SER A 56 -34.23 -37.83 -30.04
C SER A 56 -35.25 -36.99 -29.28
N ALA A 57 -36.48 -36.90 -29.80
CA ALA A 57 -37.56 -36.18 -29.11
C ALA A 57 -37.90 -36.78 -27.73
N ARG A 58 -37.64 -38.08 -27.54
CA ARG A 58 -37.84 -38.78 -26.27
C ARG A 58 -36.67 -38.59 -25.31
N HIS A 59 -35.44 -38.60 -25.83
CA HIS A 59 -34.20 -38.41 -25.09
C HIS A 59 -33.38 -37.29 -25.71
N TRP A 60 -33.52 -36.05 -25.22
CA TRP A 60 -33.01 -34.85 -25.89
C TRP A 60 -31.49 -34.85 -26.10
N LEU A 61 -30.74 -35.52 -25.21
CA LEU A 61 -29.29 -35.70 -25.32
C LEU A 61 -28.89 -37.16 -25.58
N GLY A 62 -29.86 -38.01 -25.93
CA GLY A 62 -29.67 -39.46 -26.11
C GLY A 62 -29.60 -40.23 -24.79
N THR A 63 -29.19 -41.49 -24.89
CA THR A 63 -29.09 -42.43 -23.77
C THR A 63 -27.70 -43.05 -23.68
N ASP A 64 -27.29 -43.44 -22.48
CA ASP A 64 -26.01 -44.08 -22.24
C ASP A 64 -26.01 -45.60 -22.50
N ASP A 65 -24.90 -46.26 -22.13
CA ASP A 65 -24.65 -47.69 -22.28
C ASP A 65 -25.69 -48.59 -21.59
N LEU A 66 -26.38 -48.09 -20.56
CA LEU A 66 -27.46 -48.79 -19.86
C LEU A 66 -28.85 -48.23 -20.21
N GLY A 67 -28.94 -47.40 -21.25
CA GLY A 67 -30.18 -46.76 -21.68
C GLY A 67 -30.69 -45.67 -20.74
N ARG A 68 -29.86 -45.16 -19.82
CA ARG A 68 -30.25 -44.06 -18.93
C ARG A 68 -30.20 -42.75 -19.70
N ASP A 69 -31.14 -41.85 -19.40
CA ASP A 69 -31.24 -40.55 -20.06
C ASP A 69 -30.05 -39.63 -19.73
N VAL A 70 -29.30 -39.23 -20.77
CA VAL A 70 -28.06 -38.43 -20.61
C VAL A 70 -28.35 -37.05 -20.02
N LEU A 71 -29.48 -36.43 -20.35
CA LEU A 71 -29.88 -35.11 -19.83
C LEU A 71 -30.18 -35.17 -18.34
N SER A 72 -30.96 -36.15 -17.90
CA SER A 72 -31.30 -36.38 -16.49
C SER A 72 -30.02 -36.65 -15.68
N ARG A 73 -29.09 -37.44 -16.23
CA ARG A 73 -27.77 -37.67 -15.62
C ARG A 73 -26.90 -36.40 -15.58
N LEU A 74 -26.92 -35.58 -16.63
CA LEU A 74 -26.18 -34.32 -16.70
C LEU A 74 -26.62 -33.34 -15.60
N ILE A 75 -27.94 -33.21 -15.41
CA ILE A 75 -28.57 -32.36 -14.37
C ILE A 75 -28.15 -32.81 -12.97
N HIS A 76 -28.19 -34.13 -12.69
CA HIS A 76 -27.73 -34.68 -11.42
C HIS A 76 -26.21 -34.52 -11.24
N GLY A 77 -25.45 -34.59 -12.33
CA GLY A 77 -24.02 -34.28 -12.35
C GLY A 77 -23.71 -32.84 -11.93
N CYS A 78 -24.58 -31.86 -12.27
CA CYS A 78 -24.44 -30.47 -11.80
C CYS A 78 -24.45 -30.38 -10.26
N ARG A 79 -25.31 -31.16 -9.60
CA ARG A 79 -25.39 -31.21 -8.13
C ARG A 79 -24.08 -31.69 -7.52
N ILE A 80 -23.51 -32.77 -8.07
CA ILE A 80 -22.21 -33.30 -7.64
C ILE A 80 -21.09 -32.28 -7.86
N ALA A 81 -21.05 -31.65 -9.03
CA ALA A 81 -20.06 -30.63 -9.37
C ALA A 81 -20.09 -29.43 -8.41
N LEU A 82 -21.28 -28.95 -8.04
CA LEU A 82 -21.42 -27.84 -7.07
C LEU A 82 -21.02 -28.24 -5.65
N ILE A 83 -21.41 -29.43 -5.18
CA ILE A 83 -21.00 -29.94 -3.87
C ILE A 83 -19.48 -30.07 -3.82
N ALA A 84 -18.88 -30.65 -4.87
CA ALA A 84 -17.44 -30.81 -5.00
C ALA A 84 -16.70 -29.47 -4.90
N ALA A 85 -17.12 -28.50 -5.72
CA ALA A 85 -16.56 -27.16 -5.73
C ALA A 85 -16.68 -26.45 -4.38
N ALA A 86 -17.84 -26.54 -3.74
CA ALA A 86 -18.12 -25.89 -2.45
C ALA A 86 -17.30 -26.51 -1.31
N GLU A 87 -17.24 -27.84 -1.22
CA GLU A 87 -16.52 -28.55 -0.16
C GLU A 87 -15.01 -28.32 -0.25
N ALA A 88 -14.39 -28.65 -1.39
CA ALA A 88 -12.94 -28.56 -1.52
C ALA A 88 -12.46 -27.11 -1.44
N THR A 89 -13.15 -26.16 -2.10
CA THR A 89 -12.77 -24.74 -2.06
C THR A 89 -13.04 -24.14 -0.68
N GLY A 90 -14.14 -24.49 -0.03
CA GLY A 90 -14.46 -24.06 1.33
C GLY A 90 -13.40 -24.49 2.33
N ILE A 91 -13.00 -25.76 2.29
CA ILE A 91 -11.91 -26.31 3.11
C ILE A 91 -10.59 -25.59 2.81
N ALA A 92 -10.27 -25.41 1.53
CA ALA A 92 -9.03 -24.75 1.10
C ALA A 92 -8.94 -23.31 1.62
N VAL A 93 -10.03 -22.55 1.57
CA VAL A 93 -10.11 -21.17 2.08
C VAL A 93 -10.07 -21.14 3.61
N LEU A 94 -10.86 -21.98 4.29
CA LEU A 94 -10.97 -22.02 5.76
C LEU A 94 -9.64 -22.41 6.43
N ILE A 95 -8.85 -23.26 5.78
CA ILE A 95 -7.53 -23.65 6.27
C ILE A 95 -6.46 -22.65 5.79
N GLY A 96 -6.40 -22.41 4.49
CA GLY A 96 -5.28 -21.71 3.87
C GLY A 96 -5.22 -20.23 4.25
N VAL A 97 -6.35 -19.52 4.20
CA VAL A 97 -6.36 -18.06 4.43
C VAL A 97 -5.95 -17.70 5.86
N PRO A 98 -6.54 -18.28 6.94
CA PRO A 98 -6.14 -17.93 8.29
C PRO A 98 -4.68 -18.24 8.60
N ILE A 99 -4.17 -19.41 8.15
CA ILE A 99 -2.77 -19.78 8.35
C ILE A 99 -1.86 -18.83 7.58
N GLY A 100 -2.15 -18.54 6.32
CA GLY A 100 -1.37 -17.64 5.49
C GLY A 100 -1.31 -16.22 6.05
N MET A 101 -2.46 -15.70 6.51
CA MET A 101 -2.54 -14.40 7.19
C MET A 101 -1.73 -14.37 8.48
N PHE A 102 -1.85 -15.40 9.33
CA PHE A 102 -1.12 -15.49 10.58
C PHE A 102 0.40 -15.51 10.35
N VAL A 103 0.84 -16.38 9.44
CA VAL A 103 2.26 -16.59 9.13
C VAL A 103 2.86 -15.37 8.45
N GLY A 104 2.17 -14.79 7.46
CA GLY A 104 2.61 -13.56 6.79
C GLY A 104 2.69 -12.36 7.74
N PHE A 105 1.79 -12.27 8.72
CA PHE A 105 1.79 -11.18 9.69
C PHE A 105 2.92 -11.33 10.71
N ARG A 106 3.13 -12.53 11.25
CA ARG A 106 4.07 -12.79 12.35
C ARG A 106 5.51 -12.97 11.87
N GLY A 107 5.70 -13.59 10.70
CA GLY A 107 7.02 -13.83 10.11
C GLY A 107 7.93 -14.74 10.95
N GLY A 108 9.21 -14.77 10.58
CA GLY A 108 10.27 -15.44 11.35
C GLY A 108 10.19 -16.97 11.30
N TRP A 109 10.34 -17.63 12.46
CA TRP A 109 10.38 -19.10 12.56
C TRP A 109 9.10 -19.77 12.06
N TRP A 110 7.93 -19.19 12.37
CA TRP A 110 6.63 -19.71 11.92
C TRP A 110 6.51 -19.70 10.39
N ASP A 111 7.08 -18.68 9.76
CA ASP A 111 7.13 -18.57 8.30
C ASP A 111 8.01 -19.65 7.69
N TRP A 112 9.20 -19.83 8.25
CA TRP A 112 10.15 -20.82 7.77
C TRP A 112 9.60 -22.26 7.86
N ILE A 113 9.05 -22.68 9.01
CA ILE A 113 8.49 -24.03 9.16
C ILE A 113 7.29 -24.24 8.23
N THR A 114 6.35 -23.30 8.21
CA THR A 114 5.13 -23.46 7.43
C THR A 114 5.44 -23.55 5.94
N MET A 115 6.37 -22.72 5.44
CA MET A 115 6.79 -22.78 4.05
C MET A 115 7.51 -24.09 3.73
N ARG A 116 8.31 -24.65 4.65
CA ARG A 116 8.96 -25.95 4.42
C ARG A 116 7.95 -27.10 4.29
N ILE A 117 6.89 -27.08 5.10
CA ILE A 117 5.78 -28.05 5.00
C ILE A 117 5.05 -27.88 3.67
N VAL A 118 4.74 -26.64 3.29
CA VAL A 118 4.07 -26.33 2.02
C VAL A 118 4.93 -26.75 0.81
N GLU A 119 6.24 -26.48 0.84
CA GLU A 119 7.19 -26.92 -0.20
C GLU A 119 7.23 -28.44 -0.31
N ALA A 120 7.28 -29.16 0.81
CA ALA A 120 7.24 -30.61 0.83
C ALA A 120 5.92 -31.15 0.24
N MET A 121 4.78 -30.58 0.62
CA MET A 121 3.47 -30.98 0.07
C MET A 121 3.38 -30.73 -1.44
N VAL A 122 3.81 -29.56 -1.92
CA VAL A 122 3.73 -29.18 -3.34
C VAL A 122 4.76 -29.92 -4.20
N SER A 123 5.81 -30.49 -3.59
CA SER A 123 6.77 -31.34 -4.30
C SER A 123 6.17 -32.65 -4.81
N ILE A 124 5.05 -33.09 -4.24
CA ILE A 124 4.34 -34.30 -4.65
C ILE A 124 3.25 -33.92 -5.67
N PRO A 125 3.15 -34.59 -6.83
CA PRO A 125 2.07 -34.35 -7.78
C PRO A 125 0.70 -34.47 -7.12
N GLY A 126 -0.16 -33.47 -7.31
CA GLY A 126 -1.45 -33.38 -6.61
C GLY A 126 -2.36 -34.60 -6.76
N ILE A 127 -2.33 -35.23 -7.94
CA ILE A 127 -3.10 -36.46 -8.21
C ILE A 127 -2.58 -37.64 -7.39
N MET A 128 -1.27 -37.75 -7.15
CA MET A 128 -0.70 -38.80 -6.31
C MET A 128 -1.10 -38.61 -4.85
N VAL A 129 -1.08 -37.37 -4.37
CA VAL A 129 -1.56 -37.04 -3.02
C VAL A 129 -3.04 -37.42 -2.87
N ALA A 130 -3.88 -37.08 -3.87
CA ALA A 130 -5.28 -37.45 -3.86
C ALA A 130 -5.48 -38.98 -3.84
N ILE A 131 -4.75 -39.73 -4.68
CA ILE A 131 -4.82 -41.20 -4.72
C ILE A 131 -4.38 -41.81 -3.39
N VAL A 132 -3.27 -41.35 -2.80
CA VAL A 132 -2.78 -41.86 -1.52
C VAL A 132 -3.78 -41.57 -0.40
N ILE A 133 -4.32 -40.35 -0.33
CA ILE A 133 -5.31 -40.00 0.69
C ILE A 133 -6.58 -40.85 0.48
N ILE A 134 -7.03 -41.07 -0.75
CA ILE A 134 -8.20 -41.91 -1.03
C ILE A 134 -7.91 -43.38 -0.73
N ALA A 135 -6.69 -43.87 -0.95
CA ALA A 135 -6.30 -45.22 -0.56
C ALA A 135 -6.36 -45.43 0.97
N ILE A 136 -6.07 -44.39 1.76
CA ILE A 136 -6.11 -44.44 3.24
C ILE A 136 -7.53 -44.20 3.77
N LEU A 137 -8.21 -43.17 3.28
CA LEU A 137 -9.53 -42.77 3.78
C LEU A 137 -10.68 -43.56 3.12
N GLY A 138 -10.43 -44.27 2.02
CA GLY A 138 -11.43 -44.95 1.18
C GLY A 138 -12.04 -44.05 0.11
N THR A 139 -12.67 -44.67 -0.89
CA THR A 139 -13.31 -44.00 -2.04
C THR A 139 -14.57 -43.22 -1.63
N GLY A 140 -14.91 -42.20 -2.42
CA GLY A 140 -16.11 -41.39 -2.24
C GLY A 140 -15.87 -39.89 -2.40
N LEU A 141 -16.91 -39.18 -2.85
CA LEU A 141 -16.86 -37.75 -3.19
C LEU A 141 -16.30 -36.89 -2.05
N HIS A 142 -16.95 -36.92 -0.88
CA HIS A 142 -16.58 -36.04 0.24
C HIS A 142 -15.15 -36.27 0.75
N ARG A 143 -14.68 -37.52 0.74
CA ARG A 143 -13.31 -37.86 1.16
C ARG A 143 -12.28 -37.34 0.15
N ALA A 144 -12.58 -37.47 -1.14
CA ALA A 144 -11.76 -36.90 -2.21
C ALA A 144 -11.75 -35.36 -2.16
N MET A 145 -12.88 -34.71 -1.88
CA MET A 145 -12.96 -33.25 -1.77
C MET A 145 -12.24 -32.72 -0.54
N PHE A 146 -12.28 -33.45 0.58
CA PHE A 146 -11.48 -33.13 1.75
C PHE A 146 -9.97 -33.20 1.45
N ALA A 147 -9.53 -34.26 0.77
CA ALA A 147 -8.15 -34.42 0.33
C ALA A 147 -7.68 -33.27 -0.58
N LEU A 148 -8.47 -32.96 -1.60
CA LEU A 148 -8.21 -31.87 -2.53
C LEU A 148 -8.25 -30.51 -1.83
N GLY A 149 -9.17 -30.31 -0.88
CA GLY A 149 -9.27 -29.08 -0.09
C GLY A 149 -8.01 -28.82 0.73
N ILE A 150 -7.45 -29.84 1.38
CA ILE A 150 -6.16 -29.74 2.08
C ILE A 150 -5.04 -29.39 1.09
N LEU A 151 -4.99 -30.05 -0.05
CA LEU A 151 -3.97 -29.79 -1.07
C LEU A 151 -4.03 -28.35 -1.59
N TYR A 152 -5.22 -27.90 -2.00
CA TYR A 152 -5.45 -26.54 -2.50
C TYR A 152 -5.34 -25.46 -1.42
N SER A 153 -5.48 -25.81 -0.13
CA SER A 153 -5.26 -24.86 0.97
C SER A 153 -3.86 -24.23 0.95
N THR A 154 -2.87 -24.95 0.41
CA THR A 154 -1.49 -24.46 0.26
C THR A 154 -1.41 -23.25 -0.68
N ALA A 155 -2.23 -23.21 -1.74
CA ALA A 155 -2.29 -22.09 -2.66
C ALA A 155 -2.87 -20.83 -1.98
N PHE A 156 -3.98 -21.00 -1.25
CA PHE A 156 -4.58 -19.91 -0.46
C PHE A 156 -3.66 -19.40 0.65
N LEU A 157 -2.94 -20.31 1.32
CA LEU A 157 -1.95 -19.97 2.34
C LEU A 157 -0.84 -19.11 1.75
N ARG A 158 -0.24 -19.54 0.64
CA ARG A 158 0.82 -18.79 -0.05
C ARG A 158 0.34 -17.43 -0.53
N LEU A 159 -0.86 -17.35 -1.07
CA LEU A 159 -1.47 -16.11 -1.55
C LEU A 159 -1.77 -15.13 -0.40
N ALA A 160 -2.48 -15.59 0.63
CA ALA A 160 -2.79 -14.76 1.79
C ALA A 160 -1.50 -14.26 2.45
N ARG A 161 -0.50 -15.13 2.59
CA ARG A 161 0.84 -14.78 3.08
C ARG A 161 1.49 -13.68 2.25
N SER A 162 1.56 -13.83 0.92
CA SER A 162 2.27 -12.88 0.05
C SER A 162 1.63 -11.49 0.12
N VAL A 163 0.30 -11.42 0.12
CA VAL A 163 -0.44 -10.15 0.27
C VAL A 163 -0.22 -9.55 1.65
N VAL A 164 -0.32 -10.34 2.72
CA VAL A 164 -0.06 -9.82 4.09
C VAL A 164 1.37 -9.31 4.24
N LEU A 165 2.36 -9.95 3.61
CA LEU A 165 3.74 -9.49 3.62
C LEU A 165 3.93 -8.13 2.94
N ALA A 166 3.18 -7.85 1.87
CA ALA A 166 3.20 -6.55 1.20
C ALA A 166 2.40 -5.51 2.00
N GLU A 167 1.15 -5.82 2.34
CA GLU A 167 0.22 -4.90 3.00
C GLU A 167 0.69 -4.48 4.39
N ARG A 168 1.37 -5.37 5.13
CA ARG A 168 1.90 -5.00 6.45
C ARG A 168 2.94 -3.88 6.42
N GLU A 169 3.52 -3.61 5.25
CA GLU A 169 4.51 -2.55 5.03
C GLU A 169 3.88 -1.24 4.52
N GLU A 170 2.58 -1.25 4.19
CA GLU A 170 1.89 -0.06 3.70
C GLU A 170 1.71 1.00 4.78
N VAL A 171 1.69 2.27 4.33
CA VAL A 171 1.65 3.44 5.22
C VAL A 171 0.40 3.44 6.09
N TYR A 172 -0.74 2.96 5.58
CA TYR A 172 -1.98 2.89 6.36
C TYR A 172 -1.94 1.79 7.42
N VAL A 173 -1.26 0.67 7.19
CA VAL A 173 -1.05 -0.38 8.21
C VAL A 173 -0.04 0.10 9.25
N LYS A 174 1.02 0.77 8.81
CA LYS A 174 1.98 1.43 9.70
C LYS A 174 1.27 2.49 10.55
N SER A 175 0.36 3.27 9.98
CA SER A 175 -0.48 4.24 10.68
C SER A 175 -1.40 3.57 11.71
N ALA A 176 -2.11 2.50 11.34
CA ALA A 176 -2.95 1.74 12.28
C ALA A 176 -2.14 1.15 13.45
N ARG A 177 -0.88 0.75 13.21
CA ARG A 177 0.06 0.30 14.26
C ARG A 177 0.58 1.46 15.12
N VAL A 178 0.83 2.64 14.55
CA VAL A 178 1.19 3.87 15.31
C VAL A 178 0.06 4.27 16.26
N ILE A 179 -1.17 4.05 15.82
CA ILE A 179 -2.40 4.25 16.59
C ILE A 179 -2.66 3.04 17.54
N GLY A 180 -1.72 2.10 17.70
CA GLY A 180 -1.78 1.03 18.71
C GLY A 180 -2.73 -0.13 18.39
N ALA A 181 -3.17 -0.33 17.15
CA ALA A 181 -4.04 -1.45 16.78
C ALA A 181 -3.44 -2.81 17.15
N SER A 182 -4.26 -3.66 17.79
CA SER A 182 -3.86 -5.03 18.11
C SER A 182 -3.54 -5.79 16.82
N PRO A 183 -2.60 -6.73 16.85
CA PRO A 183 -2.25 -7.57 15.70
C PRO A 183 -3.46 -8.16 14.97
N SER A 184 -4.43 -8.70 15.72
CA SER A 184 -5.66 -9.28 15.18
C SER A 184 -6.55 -8.24 14.51
N ARG A 185 -6.65 -7.02 15.05
CA ARG A 185 -7.45 -5.95 14.47
C ARG A 185 -6.78 -5.38 13.22
N VAL A 186 -5.45 -5.23 13.21
CA VAL A 186 -4.70 -4.87 12.00
C VAL A 186 -4.95 -5.90 10.90
N LEU A 187 -4.83 -7.17 11.25
CA LEU A 187 -4.99 -8.27 10.32
C LEU A 187 -6.40 -8.34 9.73
N LEU A 188 -7.45 -8.27 10.57
CA LEU A 188 -8.84 -8.43 10.13
C LEU A 188 -9.47 -7.16 9.54
N ARG A 189 -9.10 -5.97 10.02
CA ARG A 189 -9.79 -4.72 9.64
C ARG A 189 -9.00 -3.84 8.67
N HIS A 190 -7.68 -4.00 8.61
CA HIS A 190 -6.83 -3.18 7.74
C HIS A 190 -6.22 -4.00 6.61
N ILE A 191 -5.77 -5.23 6.88
CA ILE A 191 -5.10 -6.06 5.87
C ILE A 191 -6.11 -6.94 5.10
N PHE A 192 -7.01 -7.66 5.78
CA PHE A 192 -7.96 -8.59 5.14
C PHE A 192 -8.75 -8.01 3.96
N PRO A 193 -9.28 -6.76 4.02
CA PRO A 193 -9.97 -6.17 2.88
C PRO A 193 -9.13 -6.10 1.60
N ASN A 194 -7.81 -6.00 1.73
CA ASN A 194 -6.88 -5.95 0.59
C ASN A 194 -6.45 -7.35 0.11
N ILE A 195 -6.70 -8.39 0.90
CA ILE A 195 -6.54 -9.79 0.46
C ILE A 195 -7.78 -10.26 -0.31
N ALA A 196 -8.96 -9.65 -0.09
CA ALA A 196 -10.21 -10.07 -0.72
C ALA A 196 -10.15 -10.09 -2.27
N PRO A 197 -9.65 -9.07 -2.99
CA PRO A 197 -9.58 -9.11 -4.46
C PRO A 197 -8.76 -10.29 -5.02
N PRO A 198 -7.49 -10.52 -4.62
CA PRO A 198 -6.76 -11.69 -5.10
C PRO A 198 -7.36 -13.02 -4.61
N LEU A 199 -8.00 -13.06 -3.43
CA LEU A 199 -8.69 -14.25 -2.95
C LEU A 199 -9.88 -14.63 -3.83
N ILE A 200 -10.66 -13.66 -4.31
CA ILE A 200 -11.80 -13.93 -5.20
C ILE A 200 -11.32 -14.61 -6.48
N VAL A 201 -10.24 -14.11 -7.09
CA VAL A 201 -9.64 -14.73 -8.28
C VAL A 201 -9.12 -16.13 -7.99
N GLN A 202 -8.47 -16.31 -6.84
CA GLN A 202 -7.98 -17.64 -6.46
C GLN A 202 -9.13 -18.62 -6.19
N ILE A 203 -10.24 -18.15 -5.62
CA ILE A 203 -11.46 -18.95 -5.43
C ILE A 203 -12.00 -19.40 -6.78
N THR A 204 -12.15 -18.51 -7.76
CA THR A 204 -12.70 -18.88 -9.07
C THR A 204 -11.80 -19.86 -9.82
N LEU A 205 -10.48 -19.63 -9.83
CA LEU A 205 -9.51 -20.56 -10.40
C LEU A 205 -9.52 -21.91 -9.69
N THR A 206 -9.64 -21.92 -8.36
CA THR A 206 -9.68 -23.16 -7.58
C THR A 206 -10.95 -23.94 -7.82
N VAL A 207 -12.11 -23.28 -7.94
CA VAL A 207 -13.37 -23.93 -8.32
C VAL A 207 -13.22 -24.64 -9.65
N GLY A 208 -12.64 -23.98 -10.66
CA GLY A 208 -12.37 -24.62 -11.95
C GLY A 208 -11.42 -25.82 -11.85
N ALA A 209 -10.33 -25.68 -11.09
CA ALA A 209 -9.37 -26.75 -10.87
C ALA A 209 -9.94 -27.94 -10.08
N VAL A 210 -10.82 -27.68 -9.11
CA VAL A 210 -11.55 -28.71 -8.34
C VAL A 210 -12.52 -29.45 -9.24
N LEU A 211 -13.27 -28.75 -10.10
CA LEU A 211 -14.18 -29.39 -11.05
C LEU A 211 -13.45 -30.33 -12.01
N LEU A 212 -12.31 -29.90 -12.55
CA LEU A 212 -11.48 -30.74 -13.41
C LEU A 212 -10.87 -31.93 -12.65
N ALA A 213 -10.43 -31.72 -11.41
CA ALA A 213 -9.88 -32.78 -10.57
C ALA A 213 -10.96 -33.80 -10.16
N GLU A 214 -12.16 -33.36 -9.81
CA GLU A 214 -13.30 -34.23 -9.52
C GLU A 214 -13.67 -35.04 -10.76
N ALA A 215 -13.82 -34.40 -11.92
CA ALA A 215 -14.14 -35.08 -13.17
C ALA A 215 -13.06 -36.13 -13.52
N GLY A 216 -11.77 -35.80 -13.34
CA GLY A 216 -10.66 -36.73 -13.54
C GLY A 216 -10.66 -37.91 -12.55
N LEU A 217 -10.90 -37.66 -11.26
CA LEU A 217 -10.96 -38.71 -10.25
C LEU A 217 -12.16 -39.64 -10.47
N SER A 218 -13.33 -39.07 -10.81
CA SER A 218 -14.52 -39.82 -11.17
C SER A 218 -14.33 -40.57 -12.50
N PHE A 219 -13.57 -40.02 -13.44
CA PHE A 219 -13.22 -40.69 -14.70
C PHE A 219 -12.32 -41.93 -14.46
N ILE A 220 -11.43 -41.90 -13.48
CA ILE A 220 -10.55 -43.02 -13.12
C ILE A 220 -11.27 -44.02 -12.17
N GLY A 221 -12.50 -43.72 -11.75
CA GLY A 221 -13.30 -44.59 -10.85
C GLY A 221 -12.95 -44.46 -9.37
N ILE A 222 -12.18 -43.44 -8.99
CA ILE A 222 -11.74 -43.19 -7.60
C ILE A 222 -12.68 -42.19 -6.90
N GLY A 223 -13.33 -41.30 -7.67
CA GLY A 223 -14.27 -40.29 -7.19
C GLY A 223 -15.67 -40.86 -6.91
N VAL A 224 -16.66 -40.33 -7.63
CA VAL A 224 -18.08 -40.71 -7.49
C VAL A 224 -18.26 -42.14 -8.00
N GLN A 225 -18.90 -42.98 -7.18
CA GLN A 225 -19.11 -44.38 -7.51
C GLN A 225 -20.48 -44.58 -8.20
N PRO A 226 -20.57 -45.47 -9.20
CA PRO A 226 -21.86 -45.95 -9.71
C PRO A 226 -22.74 -46.49 -8.57
N PRO A 227 -24.06 -46.25 -8.58
CA PRO A 227 -24.86 -45.82 -9.73
C PRO A 227 -24.97 -44.29 -9.90
N ASN A 228 -24.38 -43.49 -9.01
CA ASN A 228 -24.54 -42.04 -9.04
C ASN A 228 -23.92 -41.39 -10.28
N ALA A 229 -24.59 -40.39 -10.84
CA ALA A 229 -24.11 -39.66 -12.00
C ALA A 229 -23.19 -38.49 -11.62
N SER A 230 -21.99 -38.45 -12.22
CA SER A 230 -21.12 -37.26 -12.26
C SER A 230 -20.62 -37.04 -13.68
N TRP A 231 -20.21 -35.81 -14.01
CA TRP A 231 -19.68 -35.51 -15.35
C TRP A 231 -18.43 -36.33 -15.67
N GLY A 232 -17.59 -36.63 -14.67
CA GLY A 232 -16.44 -37.53 -14.83
C GLY A 232 -16.82 -38.97 -15.16
N THR A 233 -17.80 -39.54 -14.45
CA THR A 233 -18.30 -40.90 -14.77
C THR A 233 -18.96 -40.97 -16.14
N MET A 234 -19.68 -39.93 -16.56
CA MET A 234 -20.28 -39.85 -17.90
C MET A 234 -19.22 -39.79 -18.99
N LEU A 235 -18.12 -39.05 -18.77
CA LEU A 235 -16.98 -39.02 -19.68
C LEU A 235 -16.26 -40.36 -19.74
N ASN A 236 -16.14 -41.08 -18.63
CA ASN A 236 -15.56 -42.43 -18.61
C ASN A 236 -16.37 -43.38 -19.50
N THR A 237 -17.70 -43.40 -19.33
CA THR A 237 -18.60 -44.16 -20.21
C THR A 237 -18.43 -43.74 -21.66
N ALA A 238 -18.44 -42.44 -21.95
CA ALA A 238 -18.29 -41.93 -23.31
C ALA A 238 -16.95 -42.32 -23.96
N ALA A 239 -15.86 -42.37 -23.19
CA ALA A 239 -14.55 -42.78 -23.68
C ALA A 239 -14.51 -44.24 -24.13
N VAL A 240 -15.25 -45.12 -23.45
CA VAL A 240 -15.37 -46.54 -23.84
C VAL A 240 -16.13 -46.71 -25.16
N PHE A 241 -17.12 -45.84 -25.42
CA PHE A 241 -17.99 -45.93 -26.60
C PHE A 241 -17.70 -44.85 -27.66
N MET A 242 -16.50 -44.27 -27.68
CA MET A 242 -16.18 -43.12 -28.52
C MET A 242 -16.37 -43.40 -30.03
N ASP A 243 -16.09 -44.63 -30.46
CA ASP A 243 -16.26 -45.04 -31.86
C ASP A 243 -17.73 -45.29 -32.26
N LEU A 244 -18.57 -45.66 -31.28
CA LEU A 244 -19.97 -46.06 -31.51
C LEU A 244 -20.96 -44.91 -31.28
N ALA A 245 -20.71 -44.12 -30.24
CA ALA A 245 -21.62 -43.08 -29.75
C ALA A 245 -20.83 -41.82 -29.33
N PRO A 246 -20.18 -41.11 -30.29
CA PRO A 246 -19.33 -39.96 -29.98
C PRO A 246 -20.09 -38.80 -29.32
N PHE A 247 -21.42 -38.75 -29.49
CA PHE A 247 -22.28 -37.73 -28.89
C PHE A 247 -22.28 -37.77 -27.36
N LEU A 248 -21.95 -38.90 -26.72
CA LEU A 248 -21.98 -39.04 -25.26
C LEU A 248 -20.93 -38.18 -24.54
N ALA A 249 -19.82 -37.87 -25.19
CA ALA A 249 -18.76 -37.06 -24.60
C ALA A 249 -19.09 -35.55 -24.60
N LEU A 250 -19.91 -35.11 -25.56
CA LEU A 250 -20.18 -33.69 -25.78
C LEU A 250 -20.94 -33.02 -24.62
N PRO A 251 -22.06 -33.56 -24.10
CA PRO A 251 -22.79 -32.92 -23.02
C PRO A 251 -21.99 -32.70 -21.72
N PRO A 252 -21.34 -33.72 -21.12
CA PRO A 252 -20.56 -33.51 -19.90
C PRO A 252 -19.31 -32.64 -20.16
N GLY A 253 -18.67 -32.76 -21.33
CA GLY A 253 -17.53 -31.92 -21.71
C GLY A 253 -17.90 -30.44 -21.84
N LEU A 254 -18.99 -30.13 -22.56
CA LEU A 254 -19.51 -28.76 -22.70
C LEU A 254 -19.96 -28.18 -21.36
N ALA A 255 -20.58 -28.99 -20.50
CA ALA A 255 -20.95 -28.55 -19.16
C ALA A 255 -19.73 -28.15 -18.32
N ILE A 256 -18.65 -28.94 -18.33
CA ILE A 256 -17.39 -28.59 -17.65
C ILE A 256 -16.82 -27.30 -18.22
N VAL A 257 -16.67 -27.20 -19.54
CA VAL A 257 -16.09 -26.02 -20.21
C VAL A 257 -16.90 -24.76 -19.90
N ALA A 258 -18.23 -24.82 -20.06
CA ALA A 258 -19.11 -23.69 -19.80
C ALA A 258 -19.05 -23.25 -18.34
N THR A 259 -18.99 -24.21 -17.40
CA THR A 259 -18.90 -23.92 -15.97
C THR A 259 -17.58 -23.25 -15.62
N VAL A 260 -16.45 -23.86 -16.00
CA VAL A 260 -15.10 -23.34 -15.69
C VAL A 260 -14.91 -21.95 -16.31
N LEU A 261 -15.33 -21.76 -17.56
CA LEU A 261 -15.23 -20.48 -18.24
C LEU A 261 -16.08 -19.42 -17.55
N SER A 262 -17.33 -19.74 -17.20
CA SER A 262 -18.25 -18.79 -16.55
C SER A 262 -17.78 -18.39 -15.15
N VAL A 263 -17.25 -19.33 -14.36
CA VAL A 263 -16.68 -19.04 -13.03
C VAL A 263 -15.46 -18.12 -13.15
N ASN A 264 -14.54 -18.41 -14.07
CA ASN A 264 -13.32 -17.61 -14.24
C ASN A 264 -13.64 -16.19 -14.75
N LEU A 265 -14.47 -16.08 -15.79
CA LEU A 265 -14.89 -14.79 -16.36
C LEU A 265 -15.62 -13.93 -15.32
N LEU A 266 -16.52 -14.53 -14.52
CA LEU A 266 -17.20 -13.81 -13.45
C LEU A 266 -16.21 -13.35 -12.36
N GLY A 267 -15.22 -14.18 -12.03
CA GLY A 267 -14.17 -13.85 -11.08
C GLY A 267 -13.32 -12.64 -11.51
N ASP A 268 -12.93 -12.58 -12.77
CA ASP A 268 -12.15 -11.47 -13.33
C ASP A 268 -12.94 -10.16 -13.32
N VAL A 269 -14.23 -10.21 -13.67
CA VAL A 269 -15.13 -9.03 -13.60
C VAL A 269 -15.30 -8.55 -12.15
N ILE A 270 -15.40 -9.47 -11.18
CA ILE A 270 -15.47 -9.13 -9.75
C ILE A 270 -14.13 -8.61 -9.22
N ARG A 271 -13.00 -9.01 -9.80
CA ARG A 271 -11.69 -8.51 -9.40
C ARG A 271 -11.45 -7.08 -9.89
N ASP A 272 -11.68 -6.81 -11.17
CA ASP A 272 -11.30 -5.56 -11.84
C ASP A 272 -12.05 -4.34 -11.31
N SER A 273 -13.20 -4.61 -10.72
CA SER A 273 -14.02 -3.64 -10.02
C SER A 273 -13.63 -3.35 -8.58
N ILE A 274 -12.86 -4.23 -7.94
CA ILE A 274 -12.43 -4.09 -6.55
C ILE A 274 -10.95 -3.68 -6.48
N GLY A 275 -10.11 -4.08 -7.45
CA GLY A 275 -8.66 -3.93 -7.37
C GLY A 275 -8.09 -2.62 -7.92
N ARG A 276 -7.30 -1.90 -7.08
CA ARG A 276 -6.19 -1.03 -7.54
C ARG A 276 -4.89 -1.81 -7.37
N GLY A 277 -4.14 -2.04 -8.44
CA GLY A 277 -2.91 -2.85 -8.40
C GLY A 277 -1.70 -2.09 -7.85
N ILE A 278 -0.95 -2.69 -6.92
CA ILE A 278 0.39 -2.25 -6.51
C ILE A 278 1.36 -3.43 -6.61
N ARG A 279 2.53 -3.17 -7.21
CA ARG A 279 3.72 -4.04 -7.22
C ARG A 279 4.72 -3.54 -6.18
N THR A 280 5.34 -4.42 -5.41
CA THR A 280 6.49 -4.10 -4.54
C THR A 280 7.66 -5.07 -4.76
N ALA A 281 8.85 -4.50 -4.95
CA ALA A 281 10.13 -5.21 -5.02
C ALA A 281 10.80 -5.23 -3.64
N THR A 282 11.56 -6.29 -3.35
CA THR A 282 12.28 -6.50 -2.08
C THR A 282 13.68 -5.86 -2.14
N PRO A 283 14.18 -5.18 -1.10
CA PRO A 283 15.54 -4.63 -1.09
C PRO A 283 16.59 -5.72 -0.76
N PRO A 284 17.80 -5.67 -1.34
CA PRO A 284 18.92 -6.50 -0.95
C PRO A 284 19.59 -5.99 0.34
N ARG A 285 20.16 -6.90 1.13
CA ARG A 285 21.00 -6.59 2.29
C ARG A 285 22.47 -6.49 1.85
N GLY A 286 22.96 -5.27 1.63
CA GLY A 286 24.38 -4.98 1.40
C GLY A 286 24.95 -4.12 2.53
N ARG A 287 26.14 -4.46 3.02
CA ARG A 287 26.87 -3.68 4.04
C ARG A 287 27.84 -2.75 3.31
N VAL A 288 27.48 -1.48 3.11
CA VAL A 288 28.35 -0.50 2.45
C VAL A 288 29.36 0.07 3.45
N GLN A 289 30.62 0.14 3.00
CA GLN A 289 31.75 0.70 3.74
C GLN A 289 31.60 2.22 3.86
N ARG A 290 31.72 2.75 5.08
CA ARG A 290 31.71 4.19 5.36
C ARG A 290 32.99 4.83 4.82
N ALA A 291 32.86 5.85 3.97
CA ALA A 291 33.92 6.82 3.74
C ALA A 291 34.01 7.75 4.97
N ALA A 292 35.23 8.05 5.44
CA ALA A 292 35.45 8.90 6.60
C ALA A 292 34.99 10.34 6.30
N THR A 293 34.04 10.85 7.09
CA THR A 293 33.48 12.19 6.96
C THR A 293 34.32 13.21 7.75
N VAL A 294 34.70 14.31 7.10
CA VAL A 294 35.21 15.52 7.77
C VAL A 294 34.04 16.12 8.54
N ALA A 295 34.14 16.17 9.87
CA ALA A 295 33.04 16.61 10.74
C ALA A 295 32.84 18.12 10.65
N SER A 296 31.58 18.55 10.52
CA SER A 296 31.19 19.96 10.68
C SER A 296 31.21 20.39 12.15
N ASP A 297 31.12 21.70 12.40
CA ASP A 297 31.03 22.22 13.77
C ASP A 297 29.88 21.54 14.52
N PRO A 298 30.09 21.11 15.78
CA PRO A 298 29.03 20.57 16.59
C PRO A 298 27.95 21.63 16.80
N VAL A 299 26.69 21.24 16.63
CA VAL A 299 25.56 22.10 16.99
C VAL A 299 25.62 22.33 18.49
N MET A 300 25.95 23.55 18.91
CA MET A 300 26.03 23.90 20.33
C MET A 300 24.65 23.71 20.96
N PRO A 301 24.54 22.88 22.02
CA PRO A 301 23.27 22.67 22.72
C PRO A 301 22.73 24.00 23.25
N ARG A 302 21.48 24.33 22.93
CA ARG A 302 20.71 25.31 23.72
C ARG A 302 19.89 24.56 24.77
N GLU A 303 19.70 25.16 25.94
CA GLU A 303 18.94 24.52 27.04
C GLU A 303 17.47 24.27 26.67
N ASP A 304 16.93 25.03 25.72
CA ASP A 304 15.55 25.01 25.25
C ASP A 304 15.34 24.26 23.92
N ASP A 305 16.37 23.57 23.40
CA ASP A 305 16.29 22.77 22.17
C ASP A 305 15.28 21.61 22.33
N VAL A 306 14.19 21.65 21.57
CA VAL A 306 13.21 20.54 21.47
C VAL A 306 13.73 19.46 20.53
N LEU A 307 14.32 19.84 19.40
CA LEU A 307 14.92 18.92 18.42
C LEU A 307 16.37 19.29 18.20
N ARG A 308 17.26 18.28 18.21
CA ARG A 308 18.65 18.41 17.78
C ARG A 308 19.04 17.26 16.88
N VAL A 309 19.47 17.58 15.67
CA VAL A 309 19.97 16.63 14.67
C VAL A 309 21.48 16.86 14.53
N GLU A 310 22.26 15.80 14.66
CA GLU A 310 23.72 15.85 14.60
C GLU A 310 24.23 14.82 13.59
N GLY A 311 24.89 15.28 12.52
CA GLY A 311 25.59 14.42 11.56
C GLY A 311 24.70 13.38 10.89
N LEU A 312 23.45 13.71 10.60
CA LEU A 312 22.49 12.77 10.05
C LEU A 312 22.88 12.39 8.60
N GLU A 313 23.02 11.09 8.38
CA GLU A 313 23.35 10.50 7.09
C GLU A 313 22.27 9.50 6.67
N VAL A 314 21.82 9.61 5.42
CA VAL A 314 20.78 8.73 4.86
C VAL A 314 21.24 8.20 3.51
N PHE A 315 21.08 6.89 3.34
CA PHE A 315 21.29 6.18 2.08
C PHE A 315 19.96 5.61 1.59
N VAL A 316 19.79 5.55 0.27
CA VAL A 316 18.65 4.92 -0.40
C VAL A 316 19.17 3.91 -1.40
N THR A 317 18.64 2.70 -1.40
CA THR A 317 18.90 1.67 -2.39
C THR A 317 18.14 1.99 -3.68
N ALA A 318 18.87 2.27 -4.75
CA ALA A 318 18.31 2.48 -6.08
C ALA A 318 17.69 1.20 -6.65
N LYS A 319 16.88 1.31 -7.71
CA LYS A 319 16.29 0.16 -8.41
C LYS A 319 17.34 -0.82 -8.96
N THR A 320 18.54 -0.33 -9.22
CA THR A 320 19.71 -1.11 -9.66
C THR A 320 20.35 -1.92 -8.53
N GLY A 321 19.92 -1.73 -7.27
CA GLY A 321 20.48 -2.36 -6.08
C GLY A 321 21.65 -1.58 -5.44
N GLU A 322 22.11 -0.50 -6.06
CA GLU A 322 23.17 0.36 -5.55
C GLU A 322 22.69 1.23 -4.38
N GLU A 323 23.49 1.34 -3.30
CA GLU A 323 23.19 2.31 -2.24
C GLU A 323 23.68 3.70 -2.64
N VAL A 324 22.75 4.63 -2.72
CA VAL A 324 23.00 6.03 -3.05
C VAL A 324 22.87 6.85 -1.78
N GLN A 325 23.89 7.64 -1.44
CA GLN A 325 23.77 8.60 -0.35
C GLN A 325 22.83 9.73 -0.79
N VAL A 326 21.86 10.08 0.07
CA VAL A 326 20.87 11.13 -0.19
C VAL A 326 20.95 12.28 0.81
N LEU A 327 21.34 11.99 2.06
CA LEU A 327 21.70 13.02 3.05
C LEU A 327 23.11 12.81 3.58
N SER A 328 23.84 13.90 3.77
CA SER A 328 25.21 13.87 4.30
C SER A 328 25.41 14.92 5.36
N ASP A 329 25.81 14.49 6.56
CA ASP A 329 26.23 15.39 7.65
C ASP A 329 25.24 16.54 7.90
N LEU A 330 23.96 16.17 8.01
CA LEU A 330 22.89 17.13 8.26
C LEU A 330 22.83 17.41 9.77
N SER A 331 23.05 18.67 10.15
CA SER A 331 23.16 19.09 11.54
C SER A 331 22.41 20.40 11.76
N PHE A 332 21.45 20.42 12.70
CA PHE A 332 20.68 21.61 13.09
C PHE A 332 19.93 21.37 14.41
N SER A 333 19.44 22.45 15.04
CA SER A 333 18.54 22.37 16.20
C SER A 333 17.37 23.35 16.08
N ILE A 334 16.30 23.05 16.82
CA ILE A 334 15.07 23.84 16.90
C ILE A 334 14.70 23.97 18.39
N ALA A 335 14.60 25.21 18.86
CA ALA A 335 14.17 25.54 20.21
C ALA A 335 12.65 25.44 20.35
N ARG A 336 12.18 25.41 21.61
CA ARG A 336 10.76 25.49 21.92
C ARG A 336 10.18 26.80 21.39
N GLY A 337 9.06 26.72 20.68
CA GLY A 337 8.44 27.91 20.07
C GLY A 337 9.31 28.56 18.98
N GLU A 338 10.26 27.83 18.40
CA GLU A 338 11.01 28.26 17.21
C GLU A 338 10.47 27.54 15.97
N THR A 339 10.32 28.29 14.88
CA THR A 339 10.06 27.77 13.54
C THR A 339 11.33 27.82 12.71
N LEU A 340 11.89 26.63 12.41
CA LEU A 340 13.01 26.48 11.49
C LEU A 340 12.50 26.13 10.09
N GLY A 341 12.78 27.00 9.13
CA GLY A 341 12.56 26.74 7.70
C GLY A 341 13.64 25.84 7.12
N LEU A 342 13.26 24.80 6.39
CA LEU A 342 14.17 23.99 5.58
C LEU A 342 13.84 24.20 4.10
N VAL A 343 14.72 24.91 3.39
CA VAL A 343 14.45 25.42 2.04
C VAL A 343 15.46 24.89 1.02
N GLY A 344 15.05 24.72 -0.23
CA GLY A 344 15.94 24.34 -1.33
C GLY A 344 15.20 23.81 -2.55
N GLU A 345 15.91 23.63 -3.67
CA GLU A 345 15.36 23.06 -4.91
C GLU A 345 14.74 21.66 -4.70
N SER A 346 13.85 21.26 -5.60
CA SER A 346 13.27 19.91 -5.57
C SER A 346 14.36 18.84 -5.64
N GLY A 347 14.21 17.75 -4.89
CA GLY A 347 15.22 16.68 -4.83
C GLY A 347 16.45 16.98 -3.98
N SER A 348 16.53 18.12 -3.29
CA SER A 348 17.66 18.41 -2.39
C SER A 348 17.69 17.53 -1.12
N GLY A 349 16.59 16.84 -0.79
CA GLY A 349 16.47 15.89 0.32
C GLY A 349 15.58 16.34 1.48
N LYS A 350 14.86 17.47 1.36
CA LYS A 350 14.06 18.08 2.45
C LYS A 350 13.01 17.14 3.07
N THR A 351 12.16 16.52 2.26
CA THR A 351 11.17 15.53 2.71
C THR A 351 11.84 14.33 3.40
N ILE A 352 12.98 13.87 2.88
CA ILE A 352 13.72 12.74 3.46
C ILE A 352 14.25 13.10 4.86
N THR A 353 14.61 14.36 5.11
CA THR A 353 15.00 14.84 6.45
C THR A 353 13.87 14.64 7.46
N GLY A 354 12.65 15.08 7.14
CA GLY A 354 11.48 14.91 8.02
C GLY A 354 11.14 13.43 8.27
N LEU A 355 11.15 12.62 7.20
CA LEU A 355 10.95 11.18 7.30
C LEU A 355 12.06 10.47 8.10
N ALA A 356 13.30 10.96 8.03
CA ALA A 356 14.43 10.42 8.77
C ALA A 356 14.33 10.69 10.27
N ILE A 357 13.99 11.92 10.66
CA ILE A 357 13.72 12.30 12.06
C ILE A 357 12.62 11.43 12.63
N MET A 358 11.58 11.17 11.83
CA MET A 358 10.45 10.35 12.23
C MET A 358 10.74 8.84 12.15
N ASP A 359 11.89 8.38 11.68
CA ASP A 359 12.18 6.95 11.40
C ASP A 359 11.07 6.29 10.52
N LEU A 360 10.69 7.00 9.46
CA LEU A 360 9.69 6.62 8.46
C LEU A 360 10.27 6.43 7.05
N ILE A 361 11.60 6.50 6.90
CA ILE A 361 12.25 6.19 5.62
C ILE A 361 11.93 4.73 5.27
N GLY A 362 11.25 4.51 4.14
CA GLY A 362 10.71 3.20 3.75
C GLY A 362 11.75 2.11 3.53
N ALA A 363 11.33 0.93 3.06
CA ALA A 363 12.19 -0.26 2.95
C ALA A 363 13.45 -0.08 2.08
N GLY A 364 13.49 0.94 1.23
CA GLY A 364 14.65 1.28 0.40
C GLY A 364 15.59 2.31 1.01
N GLY A 365 15.32 2.90 2.18
CA GLY A 365 16.21 3.91 2.77
C GLY A 365 16.61 3.62 4.20
N ARG A 366 17.83 4.00 4.57
CA ARG A 366 18.46 3.69 5.84
C ARG A 366 19.22 4.90 6.36
N VAL A 367 18.97 5.25 7.61
CA VAL A 367 19.81 6.18 8.36
C VAL A 367 21.09 5.45 8.78
N THR A 368 22.25 5.89 8.30
CA THR A 368 23.54 5.19 8.51
C THR A 368 24.41 5.83 9.58
N GLY A 369 24.21 7.11 9.90
CA GLY A 369 25.06 7.88 10.80
C GLY A 369 24.33 9.09 11.38
N GLY A 370 24.81 9.59 12.53
CA GLY A 370 24.25 10.74 13.25
C GLY A 370 23.46 10.43 14.53
N LYS A 371 22.88 11.45 15.15
CA LYS A 371 21.95 11.39 16.29
C LYS A 371 20.74 12.28 16.03
N VAL A 372 19.58 11.89 16.57
CA VAL A 372 18.36 12.69 16.51
C VAL A 372 17.80 12.74 17.93
N MET A 373 18.04 13.85 18.62
CA MET A 373 17.63 14.09 20.00
C MET A 373 16.30 14.85 20.00
N LEU A 374 15.32 14.35 20.73
CA LEU A 374 14.05 15.04 21.00
C LEU A 374 13.92 15.21 22.51
N ASP A 375 13.92 16.44 23.01
CA ASP A 375 13.79 16.76 24.44
C ASP A 375 14.80 15.95 25.28
N GLY A 376 16.04 15.87 24.80
CA GLY A 376 17.14 15.09 25.41
C GLY A 376 17.13 13.57 25.14
N ILE A 377 16.11 13.03 24.46
CA ILE A 377 15.99 11.60 24.16
C ILE A 377 16.49 11.30 22.74
N ASP A 378 17.47 10.38 22.59
CA ASP A 378 17.91 9.91 21.27
C ASP A 378 16.85 9.01 20.64
N LEU A 379 16.13 9.52 19.63
CA LEU A 379 15.06 8.83 18.91
C LEU A 379 15.57 7.59 18.19
N ARG A 380 16.84 7.57 17.77
CA ARG A 380 17.41 6.43 17.03
C ARG A 380 17.74 5.24 17.90
N GLY A 381 18.00 5.50 19.18
CA GLY A 381 18.22 4.46 20.18
C GLY A 381 16.93 3.81 20.68
N LEU A 382 15.76 4.37 20.32
CA LEU A 382 14.49 3.88 20.81
C LEU A 382 14.11 2.55 20.19
N SER A 383 13.55 1.67 21.02
CA SER A 383 12.83 0.50 20.50
C SER A 383 11.63 0.93 19.66
N ARG A 384 11.21 0.09 18.71
CA ARG A 384 10.02 0.35 17.89
C ARG A 384 8.78 0.69 18.71
N ARG A 385 8.60 0.06 19.88
CA ARG A 385 7.47 0.32 20.79
C ARG A 385 7.54 1.72 21.38
N ARG A 386 8.72 2.15 21.84
CA ARG A 386 8.90 3.49 22.41
C ARG A 386 8.81 4.58 21.34
N MET A 387 9.30 4.32 20.13
CA MET A 387 9.13 5.25 19.00
C MET A 387 7.65 5.41 18.60
N ILE A 388 6.83 4.37 18.71
CA ILE A 388 5.37 4.47 18.53
C ILE A 388 4.76 5.42 19.56
N GLU A 389 5.23 5.43 20.80
CA GLU A 389 4.72 6.33 21.85
C GLU A 389 5.08 7.78 21.58
N VAL A 390 6.27 8.06 21.04
CA VAL A 390 6.72 9.42 20.64
C VAL A 390 5.91 9.94 19.45
N ARG A 391 5.72 9.11 18.41
CA ARG A 391 5.00 9.51 17.19
C ARG A 391 3.52 9.76 17.45
N GLY A 392 3.06 10.93 17.01
CA GLY A 392 1.70 11.42 17.18
C GLY A 392 1.38 11.90 18.60
N ASN A 393 2.34 11.86 19.54
CA ASN A 393 2.21 12.47 20.86
C ASN A 393 3.19 13.63 21.02
N ASP A 394 4.49 13.35 20.96
CA ASP A 394 5.55 14.34 21.13
C ASP A 394 5.99 14.93 19.78
N VAL A 395 5.91 14.14 18.70
CA VAL A 395 6.21 14.60 17.33
C VAL A 395 5.08 14.26 16.39
N ALA A 396 4.63 15.23 15.60
CA ALA A 396 3.65 15.03 14.54
C ALA A 396 4.18 15.54 13.19
N MET A 397 3.56 15.08 12.12
CA MET A 397 3.92 15.48 10.76
C MET A 397 2.67 15.77 9.93
N VAL A 398 2.70 16.88 9.19
CA VAL A 398 1.78 17.19 8.09
C VAL A 398 2.51 16.87 6.79
N PHE A 399 1.94 15.98 5.98
CA PHE A 399 2.56 15.51 4.73
C PHE A 399 2.21 16.46 3.57
N GLN A 400 3.07 16.43 2.54
CA GLN A 400 2.98 17.28 1.34
C GLN A 400 1.64 17.28 0.61
N ASP A 401 0.92 16.15 0.59
CA ASP A 401 -0.43 16.08 0.00
C ASP A 401 -1.44 15.61 1.05
N PRO A 402 -2.36 16.51 1.49
CA PRO A 402 -3.32 16.17 2.52
C PRO A 402 -4.31 15.10 2.05
N THR A 403 -4.70 15.12 0.78
CA THR A 403 -5.75 14.23 0.26
C THR A 403 -5.29 12.78 0.19
N THR A 404 -4.01 12.55 -0.15
CA THR A 404 -3.41 11.21 -0.12
C THR A 404 -3.01 10.76 1.27
N SER A 405 -2.77 11.70 2.21
CA SER A 405 -2.49 11.38 3.62
C SER A 405 -3.74 10.92 4.41
N LEU A 406 -4.93 11.33 3.96
CA LEU A 406 -6.22 10.96 4.55
C LEU A 406 -6.77 9.69 3.89
N ASN A 407 -7.28 8.77 4.69
CA ASN A 407 -7.87 7.54 4.17
C ASN A 407 -9.25 7.83 3.54
N PRO A 408 -9.45 7.63 2.22
CA PRO A 408 -10.69 7.98 1.55
C PRO A 408 -11.87 7.09 1.94
N ALA A 409 -11.63 5.96 2.61
CA ALA A 409 -12.66 5.02 3.06
C ALA A 409 -13.29 5.41 4.40
N TYR A 410 -12.77 6.42 5.09
CA TYR A 410 -13.27 6.87 6.40
C TYR A 410 -13.56 8.36 6.40
N THR A 411 -14.55 8.77 7.19
CA THR A 411 -14.84 10.19 7.42
C THR A 411 -13.66 10.86 8.13
N VAL A 412 -13.46 12.15 7.89
CA VAL A 412 -12.33 12.89 8.46
C VAL A 412 -12.38 12.95 9.98
N GLY A 413 -13.58 13.07 10.56
CA GLY A 413 -13.75 13.06 12.01
C GLY A 413 -13.38 11.70 12.63
N ASN A 414 -13.66 10.58 11.96
CA ASN A 414 -13.25 9.27 12.48
C ASN A 414 -11.73 9.12 12.51
N GLN A 415 -11.02 9.71 11.55
CA GLN A 415 -9.56 9.65 11.48
C GLN A 415 -8.88 10.47 12.59
N ILE A 416 -9.43 11.63 12.94
CA ILE A 416 -8.98 12.47 14.07
C ILE A 416 -9.32 11.79 15.40
N ALA A 417 -10.57 11.36 15.57
CA ALA A 417 -11.04 10.67 16.78
C ALA A 417 -10.22 9.40 17.07
N GLU A 418 -9.75 8.69 16.04
CA GLU A 418 -8.90 7.51 16.23
C GLU A 418 -7.60 7.85 16.95
N VAL A 419 -6.96 8.97 16.61
CA VAL A 419 -5.71 9.42 17.25
C VAL A 419 -5.98 9.71 18.73
N LEU A 420 -7.00 10.52 19.02
CA LEU A 420 -7.40 10.89 20.37
C LEU A 420 -7.69 9.67 21.27
N ARG A 421 -8.49 8.72 20.79
CA ARG A 421 -8.84 7.51 21.56
C ARG A 421 -7.62 6.66 21.92
N ARG A 422 -6.59 6.68 21.07
CA ARG A 422 -5.50 5.72 21.12
C ARG A 422 -4.27 6.26 21.82
N LYS A 423 -4.08 7.56 21.71
CA LYS A 423 -2.96 8.29 22.28
C LYS A 423 -3.31 8.93 23.62
N LYS A 424 -4.55 9.45 23.76
CA LYS A 424 -5.05 10.06 25.01
C LYS A 424 -5.97 9.13 25.80
N GLY A 425 -6.32 7.96 25.27
CA GLY A 425 -7.16 6.98 25.98
C GLY A 425 -8.64 7.39 26.10
N LEU A 426 -9.09 8.36 25.30
CA LEU A 426 -10.44 8.91 25.40
C LEU A 426 -11.52 7.91 24.97
N GLY A 427 -12.68 8.01 25.62
CA GLY A 427 -13.90 7.31 25.21
C GLY A 427 -14.41 7.80 23.85
N THR A 428 -15.28 7.03 23.20
CA THR A 428 -15.79 7.35 21.85
C THR A 428 -16.48 8.72 21.79
N THR A 429 -17.37 9.01 22.75
CA THR A 429 -18.12 10.27 22.79
C THR A 429 -17.20 11.47 23.03
N GLU A 430 -16.27 11.35 23.97
CA GLU A 430 -15.32 12.41 24.30
C GLU A 430 -14.37 12.69 23.13
N ALA A 431 -13.86 11.63 22.48
CA ALA A 431 -13.01 11.79 21.31
C ALA A 431 -13.75 12.44 20.14
N GLN A 432 -15.03 12.15 19.93
CA GLN A 432 -15.84 12.81 18.90
C GLN A 432 -16.06 14.29 19.21
N LYS A 433 -16.32 14.62 20.48
CA LYS A 433 -16.48 16.01 20.93
C LYS A 433 -15.18 16.81 20.67
N GLN A 434 -14.05 16.31 21.16
CA GLN A 434 -12.74 16.95 20.93
C GLN A 434 -12.34 16.98 19.45
N THR A 435 -12.77 16.00 18.65
CA THR A 435 -12.58 16.04 17.20
C THR A 435 -13.29 17.24 16.58
N VAL A 436 -14.54 17.50 16.97
CA VAL A 436 -15.29 18.65 16.45
C VAL A 436 -14.63 19.96 16.90
N GLU A 437 -14.16 20.04 18.14
CA GLU A 437 -13.41 21.20 18.66
C GLU A 437 -12.12 21.44 17.87
N LEU A 438 -11.36 20.38 17.54
CA LEU A 438 -10.15 20.49 16.72
C LEU A 438 -10.45 20.92 15.27
N ILE A 439 -11.53 20.42 14.67
CA ILE A 439 -11.95 20.81 13.32
C ILE A 439 -12.39 22.28 13.30
N ASP A 440 -13.10 22.72 14.34
CA ASP A 440 -13.49 24.12 14.51
C ASP A 440 -12.27 25.02 14.71
N ARG A 441 -11.31 24.58 15.52
CA ARG A 441 -10.06 25.30 15.82
C ARG A 441 -9.21 25.56 14.58
N VAL A 442 -9.20 24.67 13.60
CA VAL A 442 -8.50 24.89 12.32
C VAL A 442 -9.30 25.73 11.33
N GLY A 443 -10.41 26.34 11.74
CA GLY A 443 -11.19 27.30 10.95
C GLY A 443 -12.11 26.67 9.91
N ILE A 444 -12.55 25.41 10.09
CA ILE A 444 -13.49 24.76 9.17
C ILE A 444 -14.93 25.07 9.59
N PRO A 445 -15.73 25.79 8.76
CA PRO A 445 -17.11 26.11 9.09
C PRO A 445 -17.97 24.85 9.13
N GLY A 446 -18.90 24.80 10.10
CA GLY A 446 -19.79 23.65 10.28
C GLY A 446 -19.03 22.39 10.72
N ALA A 447 -18.08 22.52 11.64
CA ALA A 447 -17.16 21.46 12.07
C ALA A 447 -17.84 20.11 12.36
N ALA A 448 -19.00 20.12 13.03
CA ALA A 448 -19.76 18.91 13.35
C ALA A 448 -20.33 18.19 12.10
N GLU A 449 -20.72 18.95 11.08
CA GLU A 449 -21.16 18.40 9.80
C GLU A 449 -19.95 17.89 9.01
N ARG A 450 -18.89 18.71 8.92
CA ARG A 450 -17.66 18.38 8.19
C ARG A 450 -16.90 17.19 8.78
N ALA A 451 -17.00 16.93 10.08
CA ALA A 451 -16.49 15.71 10.70
C ALA A 451 -17.05 14.42 10.08
N LYS A 452 -18.25 14.47 9.49
CA LYS A 452 -18.91 13.34 8.83
C LYS A 452 -18.56 13.23 7.34
N ALA A 453 -17.89 14.23 6.78
CA ALA A 453 -17.48 14.23 5.38
C ALA A 453 -16.30 13.27 5.14
N TYR A 454 -16.22 12.74 3.94
CA TYR A 454 -15.07 12.01 3.43
C TYR A 454 -14.05 12.97 2.81
N PRO A 455 -12.75 12.60 2.72
CA PRO A 455 -11.71 13.47 2.17
C PRO A 455 -12.01 14.02 0.77
N HIS A 456 -12.68 13.24 -0.08
CA HIS A 456 -13.04 13.64 -1.45
C HIS A 456 -14.24 14.60 -1.53
N GLU A 457 -14.85 14.94 -0.40
CA GLU A 457 -15.95 15.91 -0.28
C GLU A 457 -15.46 17.27 0.26
N LEU A 458 -14.14 17.41 0.46
CA LEU A 458 -13.49 18.62 0.97
C LEU A 458 -12.72 19.35 -0.14
N SER A 459 -12.61 20.67 -0.04
CA SER A 459 -11.66 21.43 -0.85
C SER A 459 -10.21 21.12 -0.44
N GLY A 460 -9.22 21.48 -1.27
CA GLY A 460 -7.80 21.29 -0.95
C GLY A 460 -7.41 21.94 0.38
N GLY A 461 -7.80 23.21 0.59
CA GLY A 461 -7.57 23.92 1.85
C GLY A 461 -8.28 23.29 3.06
N MET A 462 -9.51 22.79 2.89
CA MET A 462 -10.20 22.07 3.97
C MET A 462 -9.51 20.74 4.30
N ALA A 463 -9.07 19.98 3.29
CA ALA A 463 -8.32 18.76 3.49
C ALA A 463 -6.99 19.04 4.22
N GLN A 464 -6.31 20.14 3.88
CA GLN A 464 -5.10 20.59 4.56
C GLN A 464 -5.36 20.92 6.03
N ARG A 465 -6.39 21.73 6.33
CA ARG A 465 -6.81 22.05 7.70
C ARG A 465 -7.14 20.80 8.51
N ILE A 466 -7.81 19.80 7.91
CA ILE A 466 -8.05 18.49 8.54
C ILE A 466 -6.75 17.74 8.84
N ALA A 467 -5.78 17.73 7.91
CA ALA A 467 -4.49 17.09 8.12
C ALA A 467 -3.73 17.76 9.28
N ILE A 468 -3.78 19.09 9.37
CA ILE A 468 -3.24 19.87 10.48
C ILE A 468 -3.94 19.50 11.80
N ALA A 469 -5.28 19.51 11.85
CA ALA A 469 -6.05 19.13 13.04
C ALA A 469 -5.72 17.71 13.55
N ARG A 470 -5.54 16.77 12.61
CA ARG A 470 -5.12 15.39 12.92
C ARG A 470 -3.70 15.34 13.50
N ALA A 471 -2.77 16.12 12.97
CA ALA A 471 -1.39 16.18 13.47
C ALA A 471 -1.34 16.78 14.90
N LEU A 472 -2.20 17.75 15.18
CA LEU A 472 -2.24 18.48 16.45
C LEU A 472 -3.07 17.81 17.53
N SER A 473 -3.78 16.72 17.21
CA SER A 473 -4.72 16.08 18.13
C SER A 473 -4.15 15.70 19.50
N CYS A 474 -2.82 15.60 19.64
CA CYS A 474 -2.17 15.26 20.90
C CYS A 474 -1.28 16.36 21.50
N ASN A 475 -1.27 17.56 20.92
CA ASN A 475 -0.43 18.70 21.28
C ASN A 475 1.08 18.35 21.22
N PRO A 476 1.61 18.10 20.01
CA PRO A 476 3.00 17.70 19.84
C PRO A 476 3.97 18.79 20.27
N LYS A 477 5.13 18.37 20.79
CA LYS A 477 6.25 19.27 21.10
C LYS A 477 6.94 19.75 19.83
N LEU A 478 6.98 18.89 18.80
CA LEU A 478 7.56 19.17 17.48
C LEU A 478 6.54 18.87 16.38
N LEU A 479 6.31 19.84 15.50
CA LEU A 479 5.55 19.67 14.27
C LEU A 479 6.47 19.75 13.06
N ILE A 480 6.42 18.73 12.20
CA ILE A 480 7.11 18.74 10.90
C ILE A 480 6.05 19.02 9.83
N ALA A 481 6.11 20.17 9.18
CA ALA A 481 5.20 20.53 8.10
C ALA A 481 5.94 20.42 6.77
N ASP A 482 5.67 19.36 6.01
CA ASP A 482 6.33 19.12 4.72
C ASP A 482 5.53 19.72 3.57
N GLU A 483 6.00 20.84 3.01
CA GLU A 483 5.35 21.54 1.89
C GLU A 483 3.84 21.80 2.10
N PRO A 484 3.44 22.36 3.26
CA PRO A 484 2.05 22.37 3.69
C PRO A 484 1.15 23.35 2.91
N THR A 485 1.73 24.19 2.05
CA THR A 485 1.01 25.15 1.21
C THR A 485 1.13 24.86 -0.28
N THR A 486 1.82 23.78 -0.66
CA THR A 486 1.97 23.42 -2.08
C THR A 486 0.60 23.09 -2.68
N ALA A 487 0.37 23.53 -3.93
CA ALA A 487 -0.87 23.33 -4.68
C ALA A 487 -2.12 24.03 -4.12
N LEU A 488 -1.96 25.03 -3.25
CA LEU A 488 -3.03 25.94 -2.82
C LEU A 488 -2.95 27.27 -3.59
N ASP A 489 -4.08 27.96 -3.73
CA ASP A 489 -4.10 29.33 -4.22
C ASP A 489 -3.48 30.30 -3.20
N VAL A 490 -3.01 31.47 -3.67
CA VAL A 490 -2.26 32.43 -2.85
C VAL A 490 -3.06 32.90 -1.62
N THR A 491 -4.39 33.05 -1.75
CA THR A 491 -5.24 33.47 -0.63
C THR A 491 -5.32 32.39 0.43
N VAL A 492 -5.65 31.15 0.05
CA VAL A 492 -5.71 30.02 0.98
C VAL A 492 -4.35 29.72 1.59
N GLN A 493 -3.26 29.88 0.84
CA GLN A 493 -1.91 29.75 1.37
C GLN A 493 -1.68 30.70 2.56
N GLN A 494 -2.02 31.98 2.44
CA GLN A 494 -1.87 32.94 3.55
C GLN A 494 -2.69 32.53 4.77
N GLU A 495 -3.95 32.13 4.56
CA GLU A 495 -4.79 31.68 5.69
C GLU A 495 -4.24 30.44 6.40
N ILE A 496 -3.51 29.56 5.68
CA ILE A 496 -2.86 28.39 6.27
C ILE A 496 -1.59 28.80 7.04
N LEU A 497 -0.82 29.77 6.55
CA LEU A 497 0.35 30.29 7.25
C LEU A 497 -0.05 31.00 8.56
N ASP A 498 -1.11 31.80 8.53
CA ASP A 498 -1.71 32.42 9.72
C ASP A 498 -2.15 31.36 10.72
N LEU A 499 -2.84 30.31 10.25
CA LEU A 499 -3.23 29.19 11.10
C LEU A 499 -2.01 28.54 11.78
N PHE A 500 -0.91 28.28 11.06
CA PHE A 500 0.29 27.71 11.69
C PHE A 500 0.92 28.64 12.73
N ARG A 501 0.94 29.96 12.50
CA ARG A 501 1.40 30.95 13.48
C ARG A 501 0.56 30.90 14.76
N ASP A 502 -0.75 31.00 14.62
CA ASP A 502 -1.69 30.97 15.75
C ASP A 502 -1.53 29.68 16.57
N LEU A 503 -1.41 28.53 15.89
CA LEU A 503 -1.23 27.25 16.56
C LEU A 503 0.14 27.13 17.22
N GLN A 504 1.19 27.67 16.62
CA GLN A 504 2.54 27.64 17.18
C GLN A 504 2.62 28.49 18.46
N GLU A 505 2.03 29.69 18.45
CA GLU A 505 1.90 30.56 19.61
C GLU A 505 1.06 29.92 20.72
N GLU A 506 -0.08 29.30 20.35
CA GLU A 506 -0.99 28.68 21.31
C GLU A 506 -0.38 27.44 21.98
N PHE A 507 0.24 26.55 21.21
CA PHE A 507 0.77 25.28 21.73
C PHE A 507 2.23 25.36 22.18
N GLY A 508 2.95 26.44 21.87
CA GLY A 508 4.38 26.62 22.18
C GLY A 508 5.26 25.51 21.58
N MET A 509 4.85 24.96 20.43
CA MET A 509 5.52 23.84 19.78
C MET A 509 6.71 24.32 18.93
N ALA A 510 7.77 23.52 18.86
CA ALA A 510 8.81 23.69 17.85
C ALA A 510 8.27 23.27 16.48
N MET A 511 8.67 23.97 15.41
CA MET A 511 8.21 23.66 14.06
C MET A 511 9.38 23.53 13.08
N LEU A 512 9.43 22.43 12.35
CA LEU A 512 10.25 22.27 11.15
C LEU A 512 9.37 22.51 9.93
N PHE A 513 9.50 23.68 9.31
CA PHE A 513 8.69 24.08 8.16
C PHE A 513 9.47 23.85 6.86
N VAL A 514 9.10 22.84 6.09
CA VAL A 514 9.77 22.50 4.83
C VAL A 514 9.03 23.17 3.68
N THR A 515 9.76 23.92 2.86
CA THR A 515 9.21 24.56 1.66
C THR A 515 10.28 24.68 0.58
N HIS A 516 9.87 24.90 -0.66
CA HIS A 516 10.77 25.31 -1.74
C HIS A 516 10.70 26.82 -2.01
N ASP A 517 9.76 27.54 -1.40
CA ASP A 517 9.55 28.97 -1.57
C ASP A 517 10.17 29.76 -0.40
N LEU A 518 11.19 30.57 -0.70
CA LEU A 518 11.85 31.43 0.27
C LEU A 518 10.92 32.53 0.80
N ALA A 519 9.99 33.05 0.00
CA ALA A 519 9.05 34.08 0.45
C ALA A 519 8.08 33.53 1.51
N VAL A 520 7.58 32.30 1.30
CA VAL A 520 6.79 31.58 2.31
C VAL A 520 7.60 31.33 3.57
N ALA A 521 8.87 30.91 3.43
CA ALA A 521 9.74 30.70 4.58
C ALA A 521 9.99 32.01 5.35
N ALA A 522 10.14 33.15 4.66
CA ALA A 522 10.35 34.44 5.28
C ALA A 522 9.15 34.94 6.10
N ASP A 523 7.95 34.53 5.71
CA ASP A 523 6.72 34.92 6.39
C ASP A 523 6.54 34.19 7.73
N ILE A 524 6.90 32.90 7.80
CA ILE A 524 6.56 32.04 8.95
C ILE A 524 7.75 31.59 9.82
N CYS A 525 8.98 31.64 9.31
CA CYS A 525 10.14 31.07 10.03
C CYS A 525 10.92 32.13 10.83
N ASP A 526 11.51 31.72 11.95
CA ASP A 526 12.48 32.54 12.70
C ASP A 526 13.89 32.43 12.09
N ARG A 527 14.23 31.21 11.65
CA ARG A 527 15.51 30.85 11.05
C ARG A 527 15.28 30.00 9.81
N ILE A 528 16.19 30.10 8.84
CA ILE A 528 16.15 29.28 7.61
C ILE A 528 17.45 28.52 7.48
N SER A 529 17.35 27.24 7.17
CA SER A 529 18.43 26.39 6.68
C SER A 529 18.21 26.08 5.20
N VAL A 530 19.12 26.55 4.37
CA VAL A 530 19.13 26.33 2.92
C VAL A 530 19.88 25.03 2.64
N MET A 531 19.25 24.15 1.88
CA MET A 531 19.70 22.79 1.60
C MET A 531 19.93 22.59 0.11
N TYR A 532 21.12 22.09 -0.22
CA TYR A 532 21.52 21.82 -1.59
C TYR A 532 22.12 20.42 -1.69
N ALA A 533 21.58 19.62 -2.62
CA ALA A 533 22.08 18.28 -2.93
C ALA A 533 22.40 17.42 -1.69
N GLY A 534 21.54 17.37 -0.66
CA GLY A 534 21.72 16.51 0.52
C GLY A 534 22.52 17.13 1.69
N GLU A 535 22.96 18.38 1.60
CA GLU A 535 23.69 19.10 2.66
C GLU A 535 23.02 20.45 2.97
N ILE A 536 23.06 20.90 4.23
CA ILE A 536 22.79 22.29 4.59
C ILE A 536 23.98 23.14 4.16
N VAL A 537 23.74 24.14 3.32
CA VAL A 537 24.79 25.04 2.81
C VAL A 537 24.84 26.37 3.56
N GLU A 538 23.71 26.80 4.15
CA GLU A 538 23.63 28.03 4.91
C GLU A 538 22.49 27.95 5.93
N THR A 539 22.73 28.42 7.15
CA THR A 539 21.72 28.58 8.20
C THR A 539 21.87 29.96 8.83
N ALA A 540 20.80 30.76 8.81
CA ALA A 540 20.80 32.09 9.40
C ALA A 540 19.39 32.50 9.88
N PRO A 541 19.27 33.49 10.79
CA PRO A 541 18.01 34.19 11.03
C PRO A 541 17.45 34.76 9.73
N VAL A 542 16.12 34.75 9.56
CA VAL A 542 15.48 35.16 8.30
C VAL A 542 15.97 36.53 7.82
N ASN A 543 15.95 37.53 8.68
CA ASN A 543 16.39 38.89 8.33
C ASN A 543 17.85 38.93 7.82
N ALA A 544 18.75 38.16 8.45
CA ALA A 544 20.16 38.12 8.07
C ALA A 544 20.37 37.34 6.76
N LEU A 545 19.62 36.25 6.55
CA LEU A 545 19.68 35.45 5.32
C LEU A 545 19.28 36.28 4.09
N PHE A 546 18.21 37.07 4.21
CA PHE A 546 17.71 37.92 3.12
C PHE A 546 18.56 39.18 2.90
N ALA A 547 19.07 39.79 3.98
CA ALA A 547 19.88 41.00 3.88
C ALA A 547 21.33 40.73 3.45
N THR A 548 21.93 39.65 3.93
CA THR A 548 23.36 39.32 3.74
C THR A 548 23.57 37.82 3.55
N PRO A 549 23.09 37.22 2.44
CA PRO A 549 23.33 35.81 2.14
C PRO A 549 24.83 35.53 1.99
N ARG A 550 25.34 34.50 2.67
CA ARG A 550 26.77 34.15 2.71
C ARG A 550 27.14 33.01 1.77
N HIS A 551 26.17 32.25 1.25
CA HIS A 551 26.43 31.20 0.27
C HIS A 551 25.97 31.62 -1.14
N PRO A 552 26.78 31.42 -2.20
CA PRO A 552 26.42 31.78 -3.57
C PRO A 552 25.10 31.18 -4.06
N TYR A 553 24.78 29.95 -3.65
CA TYR A 553 23.50 29.32 -3.93
C TYR A 553 22.31 30.10 -3.32
N THR A 554 22.41 30.49 -2.05
CA THR A 554 21.37 31.26 -1.35
C THR A 554 21.17 32.62 -2.02
N ALA A 555 22.27 33.32 -2.34
CA ALA A 555 22.21 34.57 -3.08
C ALA A 555 21.55 34.40 -4.46
N GLY A 556 21.86 33.30 -5.15
CA GLY A 556 21.23 32.91 -6.40
C GLY A 556 19.72 32.69 -6.25
N LEU A 557 19.28 31.92 -5.25
CA LEU A 557 17.85 31.66 -5.00
C LEU A 557 17.07 32.95 -4.70
N LEU A 558 17.65 33.84 -3.88
CA LEU A 558 17.05 35.13 -3.57
C LEU A 558 16.95 36.02 -4.82
N SER A 559 17.99 36.04 -5.65
CA SER A 559 17.98 36.82 -6.90
C SER A 559 16.98 36.29 -7.94
N ALA A 560 16.68 34.99 -7.92
CA ALA A 560 15.73 34.35 -8.82
C ALA A 560 14.26 34.51 -8.37
N SER A 561 14.00 35.14 -7.22
CA SER A 561 12.65 35.37 -6.72
C SER A 561 11.99 36.57 -7.43
N PRO A 562 10.72 36.47 -7.86
CA PRO A 562 10.00 37.56 -8.51
C PRO A 562 9.66 38.73 -7.58
N HIS A 563 9.81 38.56 -6.26
CA HIS A 563 9.47 39.57 -5.26
C HIS A 563 10.40 40.79 -5.37
N GLY A 564 9.90 41.89 -5.94
CA GLY A 564 10.64 43.15 -6.11
C GLY A 564 11.19 43.40 -7.53
N SER A 565 10.81 42.60 -8.53
CA SER A 565 11.18 42.82 -9.94
C SER A 565 10.01 43.41 -10.73
N ASP A 566 10.24 44.52 -11.44
CA ASP A 566 9.28 45.14 -12.37
C ASP A 566 9.16 44.37 -13.71
N GLY A 567 9.67 43.14 -13.78
CA GLY A 567 9.64 42.27 -14.96
C GLY A 567 10.69 42.59 -16.03
N THR A 568 11.50 43.62 -15.83
CA THR A 568 12.63 44.00 -16.71
C THR A 568 13.85 44.42 -15.89
N PRO A 569 15.04 43.82 -16.13
CA PRO A 569 15.36 42.69 -17.01
C PRO A 569 14.80 41.34 -16.50
N PRO A 570 14.89 40.25 -17.30
CA PRO A 570 14.49 38.90 -16.86
C PRO A 570 15.16 38.50 -15.55
N LEU A 571 14.43 37.77 -14.71
CA LEU A 571 14.96 37.28 -13.43
C LEU A 571 16.23 36.44 -13.66
N PRO A 572 17.30 36.69 -12.91
CA PRO A 572 18.51 35.89 -13.01
C PRO A 572 18.20 34.43 -12.63
N THR A 573 18.81 33.50 -13.35
CA THR A 573 18.64 32.06 -13.11
C THR A 573 19.95 31.46 -12.65
N ILE A 574 19.87 30.44 -11.79
CA ILE A 574 21.04 29.66 -11.41
C ILE A 574 21.29 28.63 -12.52
N PRO A 575 22.43 28.70 -13.25
CA PRO A 575 22.67 27.83 -14.40
C PRO A 575 22.75 26.35 -13.99
N GLY A 576 22.40 25.47 -14.93
CA GLY A 576 22.44 24.01 -14.73
C GLY A 576 21.33 23.46 -13.81
N SER A 577 21.44 22.19 -13.46
CA SER A 577 20.50 21.47 -12.58
C SER A 577 21.20 20.92 -11.34
N VAL A 578 20.44 20.58 -10.30
CA VAL A 578 21.00 19.86 -9.14
C VAL A 578 21.59 18.52 -9.61
N PRO A 579 22.81 18.15 -9.19
CA PRO A 579 23.36 16.83 -9.46
C PRO A 579 22.41 15.73 -8.99
N THR A 580 22.28 14.67 -9.78
CA THR A 580 21.46 13.52 -9.41
C THR A 580 22.04 12.87 -8.14
N PRO A 581 21.22 12.40 -7.18
CA PRO A 581 21.70 11.64 -6.04
C PRO A 581 22.63 10.50 -6.47
N GLY A 582 23.81 10.39 -5.84
CA GLY A 582 24.85 9.43 -6.20
C GLY A 582 25.94 9.98 -7.13
N GLN A 583 25.71 11.14 -7.76
CA GLN A 583 26.69 11.84 -8.60
C GLN A 583 27.15 13.15 -7.95
N TRP A 584 27.20 13.19 -6.62
CA TRP A 584 27.63 14.38 -5.92
C TRP A 584 29.13 14.63 -6.10
N PRO A 585 29.56 15.88 -6.31
CA PRO A 585 30.98 16.23 -6.31
C PRO A 585 31.63 15.89 -4.95
N GLU A 586 32.90 15.47 -4.97
CA GLU A 586 33.67 15.17 -3.74
C GLU A 586 33.90 16.42 -2.86
N GLY A 587 33.98 17.61 -3.49
CA GLY A 587 34.21 18.89 -2.82
C GLY A 587 32.92 19.63 -2.44
N CYS A 588 32.87 20.94 -2.71
CA CYS A 588 31.65 21.72 -2.60
C CYS A 588 30.63 21.25 -3.65
N ARG A 589 29.46 20.76 -3.21
CA ARG A 589 28.43 20.24 -4.13
C ARG A 589 27.91 21.27 -5.12
N PHE A 590 27.98 22.55 -4.78
CA PHE A 590 27.55 23.65 -5.65
C PHE A 590 28.64 24.16 -6.61
N SER A 591 29.88 23.66 -6.55
CA SER A 591 31.01 24.24 -7.28
C SER A 591 30.80 24.32 -8.80
N ALA A 592 30.10 23.35 -9.38
CA ALA A 592 29.83 23.30 -10.83
C ALA A 592 28.85 24.40 -11.31
N ARG A 593 28.04 24.95 -10.41
CA ARG A 593 27.06 26.01 -10.68
C ARG A 593 27.44 27.35 -10.03
N CYS A 594 28.57 27.39 -9.32
CA CYS A 594 28.99 28.54 -8.53
C CYS A 594 29.86 29.50 -9.36
N PRO A 595 29.47 30.78 -9.53
CA PRO A 595 30.31 31.76 -10.22
C PRO A 595 31.58 32.13 -9.44
N TYR A 596 31.64 31.80 -8.14
CA TYR A 596 32.78 32.06 -7.27
C TYR A 596 33.67 30.82 -7.03
N ALA A 597 33.49 29.75 -7.82
CA ALA A 597 34.22 28.50 -7.63
C ALA A 597 35.75 28.70 -7.76
N THR A 598 36.50 28.11 -6.83
CA THR A 598 37.98 28.14 -6.82
C THR A 598 38.55 26.74 -6.66
N ALA A 599 39.88 26.60 -6.73
CA ALA A 599 40.55 25.32 -6.48
C ALA A 599 40.29 24.76 -5.07
N ALA A 600 40.09 25.63 -4.06
CA ALA A 600 39.76 25.23 -2.70
C ALA A 600 38.40 24.52 -2.60
N CYS A 601 37.48 24.77 -3.54
CA CYS A 601 36.17 24.12 -3.59
C CYS A 601 36.22 22.64 -4.01
N LYS A 602 37.38 22.13 -4.44
CA LYS A 602 37.56 20.69 -4.77
C LYS A 602 37.63 19.79 -3.54
N VAL A 603 37.88 20.37 -2.37
CA VAL A 603 37.87 19.66 -1.08
C VAL A 603 36.53 19.92 -0.40
N ARG A 604 36.04 18.94 0.39
CA ARG A 604 34.76 19.06 1.10
C ARG A 604 34.78 20.23 2.07
N VAL A 605 33.73 21.06 2.03
CA VAL A 605 33.61 22.27 2.85
C VAL A 605 32.74 21.98 4.08
N PRO A 606 33.27 22.05 5.31
CA PRO A 606 32.48 21.87 6.52
C PRO A 606 31.51 23.03 6.72
N LEU A 607 30.44 22.80 7.50
CA LEU A 607 29.55 23.88 7.94
C LEU A 607 30.21 24.59 9.11
N ILE A 608 30.75 25.79 8.85
CA ILE A 608 31.40 26.63 9.86
C ILE A 608 30.57 27.89 10.04
N GLN A 609 30.23 28.25 11.28
CA GLN A 609 29.40 29.43 11.58
C GLN A 609 28.12 29.49 10.72
N GLY A 610 27.50 28.34 10.49
CA GLY A 610 26.27 28.23 9.70
C GLY A 610 26.44 28.39 8.19
N VAL A 611 27.64 28.31 7.60
CA VAL A 611 27.81 28.34 6.14
C VAL A 611 28.86 27.33 5.63
N ARG A 612 28.55 26.65 4.52
CA ARG A 612 29.48 25.73 3.81
C ARG A 612 30.14 26.44 2.61
N CYS A 613 30.82 27.55 2.85
CA CYS A 613 31.47 28.34 1.80
C CYS A 613 32.85 28.82 2.25
N VAL A 614 33.88 28.59 1.41
CA VAL A 614 35.24 29.09 1.64
C VAL A 614 35.40 30.59 1.37
N ARG A 615 34.41 31.23 0.74
CA ARG A 615 34.38 32.67 0.41
C ARG A 615 33.15 33.36 1.00
N SER A 616 32.69 32.89 2.17
CA SER A 616 31.46 33.38 2.81
C SER A 616 31.41 34.90 3.01
N ASP A 617 32.57 35.53 3.19
CA ASP A 617 32.68 36.94 3.54
C ASP A 617 32.73 37.85 2.30
N GLU A 618 32.81 37.25 1.11
CA GLU A 618 32.87 37.95 -0.17
C GLU A 618 31.52 37.97 -0.90
N ILE A 619 30.53 37.22 -0.42
CA ILE A 619 29.21 37.11 -1.04
C ILE A 619 28.36 38.33 -0.65
N ARG A 620 27.81 39.03 -1.65
CA ARG A 620 26.88 40.15 -1.46
C ARG A 620 25.66 39.97 -2.36
N PRO A 621 24.44 40.30 -1.88
CA PRO A 621 23.25 40.24 -2.70
C PRO A 621 23.33 41.24 -3.87
N GLY A 622 22.87 40.85 -5.05
CA GLY A 622 22.71 41.74 -6.22
C GLY A 622 23.96 42.03 -7.04
N ARG A 623 25.15 41.55 -6.66
CA ARG A 623 26.31 41.51 -7.56
C ARG A 623 26.40 40.13 -8.22
N ALA A 624 25.67 39.92 -9.31
CA ALA A 624 26.11 38.94 -10.29
C ALA A 624 27.50 39.37 -10.77
N ALA A 625 28.48 38.46 -10.75
CA ALA A 625 29.76 38.69 -11.39
C ALA A 625 29.59 38.84 -12.90
#